data_AF-A0A7S3JPZ9-F1
#
_entry.id   AF-A0A7S3JPZ9-F1
#
_cell.length_a   1.000
_cell.length_b   1.000
_cell.length_c   1.000
_cell.angle_alpha   90.00
_cell.angle_beta   90.00
_cell.angle_gamma   90.00
#
_symmetry.space_group_name_H-M   'P 1'
#
loop_
_entity.id
_entity.type
_entity.pdbx_description
1 polymer ?
#
loop_
_entity_poly.entity_id
_entity_poly.type
_entity_poly.pdbx_seq_one_letter_code
_entity_poly.pdbx_strand_id
1 'polypeptide(L)'
;CAEIFPHVKTWENGLARGRTSRALSMLFDGWLNMPWAAQIKKSMQQRTDTLLSYAATLIQLRFRGNIAKKIMIMQQIHKERYRFEQIRFQALVKIQARLRGVQARELAATLAKDAYVKYILDSDELANYVDISTSQSVKPVYYWAFKKFVKCKENNYTYGKKSSHVSWSKPRLLGSGDVQHVTARPNQRTAFIIDCAHCGNEAARRICLGSCCDAFCESCFIAVHRRGNRRNHP
;
A
#
# COMPACT_ATOMS: atom_id res chain seq x y z
N CYS A 1 -27.99 -49.06 41.39
CA CYS A 1 -27.15 -50.07 40.71
C CYS A 1 -27.41 -51.49 41.24
N ALA A 2 -28.65 -51.97 41.25
CA ALA A 2 -29.02 -53.28 41.83
C ALA A 2 -29.49 -54.32 40.79
N GLU A 3 -29.38 -54.05 39.49
CA GLU A 3 -30.03 -54.86 38.44
C GLU A 3 -29.07 -55.62 37.52
N ILE A 4 -27.76 -55.60 37.76
CA ILE A 4 -26.80 -56.19 36.79
C ILE A 4 -26.69 -57.73 36.91
N PHE A 5 -27.21 -58.37 37.98
CA PHE A 5 -27.10 -59.83 38.13
C PHE A 5 -28.34 -60.50 38.76
N PRO A 6 -29.39 -60.81 37.97
CA PRO A 6 -30.62 -61.45 38.47
C PRO A 6 -30.43 -62.91 38.95
N HIS A 7 -29.34 -63.59 38.57
CA HIS A 7 -29.09 -65.00 38.92
C HIS A 7 -28.24 -65.26 40.16
N VAL A 8 -27.80 -64.22 40.88
CA VAL A 8 -26.95 -64.42 42.08
C VAL A 8 -27.77 -64.86 43.30
N LYS A 9 -29.07 -64.56 43.34
CA LYS A 9 -29.95 -64.92 44.48
C LYS A 9 -30.16 -66.43 44.67
N THR A 10 -29.87 -67.29 43.68
CA THR A 10 -30.06 -68.74 43.81
C THR A 10 -28.84 -69.46 44.38
N TRP A 11 -27.66 -68.83 44.45
CA TRP A 11 -26.44 -69.47 44.98
C TRP A 11 -26.38 -69.46 46.52
N GLU A 12 -26.94 -68.44 47.18
CA GLU A 12 -26.91 -68.31 48.64
C GLU A 12 -27.68 -69.43 49.35
N ASN A 13 -28.80 -69.88 48.77
CA ASN A 13 -29.64 -70.93 49.36
C ASN A 13 -29.07 -72.35 49.16
N GLY A 14 -28.23 -72.57 48.15
CA GLY A 14 -27.61 -73.88 47.86
C GLY A 14 -26.33 -74.14 48.64
N LEU A 15 -25.56 -73.10 48.94
CA LEU A 15 -24.32 -73.22 49.71
C LEU A 15 -24.58 -73.49 51.20
N ALA A 16 -25.62 -72.90 51.80
CA ALA A 16 -25.86 -72.82 53.25
C ALA A 16 -25.89 -74.15 54.05
N ARG A 17 -25.88 -75.33 53.42
CA ARG A 17 -25.92 -76.63 54.11
C ARG A 17 -24.76 -77.58 53.78
N GLY A 18 -23.81 -77.18 52.94
CA GLY A 18 -22.65 -78.00 52.56
C GLY A 18 -21.43 -77.83 53.49
N ARG A 19 -20.59 -78.87 53.61
CA ARG A 19 -19.28 -78.78 54.30
C ARG A 19 -18.43 -77.62 53.76
N THR A 20 -18.58 -77.32 52.48
CA THR A 20 -17.94 -76.19 51.78
C THR A 20 -18.40 -74.84 52.32
N SER A 21 -19.69 -74.64 52.58
CA SER A 21 -20.17 -73.38 53.17
C SER A 21 -19.70 -73.20 54.60
N ARG A 22 -19.61 -74.27 55.39
CA ARG A 22 -19.05 -74.21 56.75
C ARG A 22 -17.55 -73.89 56.72
N ALA A 23 -16.81 -74.46 55.78
CA ALA A 23 -15.39 -74.14 55.58
C ALA A 23 -15.20 -72.68 55.12
N LEU A 24 -16.07 -72.20 54.22
CA LEU A 24 -16.06 -70.81 53.77
C LEU A 24 -16.45 -69.84 54.89
N SER A 25 -17.45 -70.17 55.72
CA SER A 25 -17.82 -69.34 56.87
C SER A 25 -16.69 -69.33 57.92
N MET A 26 -16.00 -70.44 58.16
CA MET A 26 -14.82 -70.43 59.05
C MET A 26 -13.66 -69.58 58.49
N LEU A 27 -13.46 -69.60 57.18
CA LEU A 27 -12.47 -68.73 56.52
C LEU A 27 -12.87 -67.25 56.61
N PHE A 28 -14.13 -66.92 56.35
CA PHE A 28 -14.64 -65.54 56.38
C PHE A 28 -14.79 -64.99 57.80
N ASP A 29 -15.47 -65.72 58.69
CA ASP A 29 -15.78 -65.25 60.04
C ASP A 29 -14.61 -65.43 61.00
N GLY A 30 -13.79 -66.47 60.80
CA GLY A 30 -12.68 -66.80 61.68
C GLY A 30 -11.34 -66.20 61.22
N TRP A 31 -10.93 -66.47 59.98
CA TRP A 31 -9.57 -66.12 59.52
C TRP A 31 -9.48 -64.70 58.97
N LEU A 32 -10.45 -64.27 58.18
CA LEU A 32 -10.45 -62.94 57.55
C LEU A 32 -10.71 -61.79 58.53
N ASN A 33 -11.31 -62.08 59.70
CA ASN A 33 -11.50 -61.10 60.78
C ASN A 33 -10.27 -60.93 61.67
N MET A 34 -9.23 -61.76 61.51
CA MET A 34 -8.01 -61.64 62.30
C MET A 34 -7.23 -60.37 61.90
N PRO A 35 -6.56 -59.70 62.87
CA PRO A 35 -5.87 -58.43 62.62
C PRO A 35 -4.78 -58.52 61.54
N TRP A 36 -4.09 -59.67 61.43
CA TRP A 36 -3.09 -59.89 60.38
C TRP A 36 -3.72 -59.96 58.97
N ALA A 37 -4.92 -60.52 58.83
CA ALA A 37 -5.63 -60.60 57.55
C ALA A 37 -6.13 -59.21 57.12
N ALA A 38 -6.60 -58.39 58.07
CA ALA A 38 -6.92 -56.98 57.82
C ALA A 38 -5.69 -56.18 57.35
N GLN A 39 -4.51 -56.44 57.93
CA GLN A 39 -3.26 -55.82 57.50
C GLN A 39 -2.88 -56.22 56.06
N ILE A 40 -3.02 -57.51 55.70
CA ILE A 40 -2.78 -57.97 54.33
C ILE A 40 -3.76 -57.30 53.36
N LYS A 41 -5.05 -57.27 53.68
CA LYS A 41 -6.07 -56.59 52.87
C LYS A 41 -5.73 -55.11 52.67
N LYS A 42 -5.37 -54.39 53.73
CA LYS A 42 -4.95 -53.00 53.67
C LYS A 42 -3.72 -52.80 52.79
N SER A 43 -2.70 -53.66 52.91
CA SER A 43 -1.49 -53.56 52.08
C SER A 43 -1.77 -53.85 50.60
N MET A 44 -2.67 -54.79 50.28
CA MET A 44 -3.13 -55.04 48.92
C MET A 44 -3.89 -53.83 48.37
N GLN A 45 -4.82 -53.25 49.13
CA GLN A 45 -5.52 -52.02 48.74
C GLN A 45 -4.56 -50.86 48.48
N GLN A 46 -3.59 -50.63 49.36
CA GLN A 46 -2.56 -49.60 49.16
C GLN A 46 -1.75 -49.81 47.88
N ARG A 47 -1.40 -51.06 47.55
CA ARG A 47 -0.72 -51.38 46.28
C ARG A 47 -1.62 -51.07 45.09
N THR A 48 -2.90 -51.46 45.15
CA THR A 48 -3.87 -51.14 44.09
C THR A 48 -4.02 -49.64 43.91
N ASP A 49 -4.18 -48.87 44.99
CA ASP A 49 -4.28 -47.41 44.94
C ASP A 49 -3.00 -46.77 44.36
N THR A 50 -1.83 -47.31 44.70
CA THR A 50 -0.54 -46.85 44.15
C THR A 50 -0.48 -47.09 42.64
N LEU A 51 -0.87 -48.27 42.17
CA LEU A 51 -0.91 -48.60 40.75
C LEU A 51 -1.92 -47.74 39.98
N LEU A 52 -3.10 -47.51 40.56
CA LEU A 52 -4.13 -46.64 39.98
C LEU A 52 -3.65 -45.19 39.89
N SER A 53 -3.02 -44.67 40.95
CA SER A 53 -2.44 -43.32 40.97
C SER A 53 -1.34 -43.16 39.91
N TYR A 54 -0.45 -44.16 39.79
CA TYR A 54 0.57 -44.18 38.76
C TYR A 54 -0.02 -44.21 37.34
N ALA A 55 -1.00 -45.09 37.09
CA ALA A 55 -1.68 -45.17 35.80
C ALA A 55 -2.40 -43.85 35.45
N ALA A 56 -3.09 -43.24 36.41
CA ALA A 56 -3.73 -41.94 36.24
C ALA A 56 -2.72 -40.86 35.87
N THR A 57 -1.55 -40.84 36.53
CA THR A 57 -0.46 -39.91 36.23
C THR A 57 0.04 -40.09 34.79
N LEU A 58 0.24 -41.32 34.32
CA LEU A 58 0.66 -41.59 32.94
C LEU A 58 -0.38 -41.11 31.91
N ILE A 59 -1.66 -41.34 32.17
CA ILE A 59 -2.76 -40.87 31.31
C ILE A 59 -2.76 -39.34 31.26
N GLN A 60 -2.67 -38.68 32.42
CA GLN A 60 -2.63 -37.23 32.52
C GLN A 60 -1.42 -36.64 31.78
N LEU A 61 -0.24 -37.24 31.90
CA LEU A 61 0.97 -36.81 31.20
C LEU A 61 0.79 -36.88 29.68
N ARG A 62 0.25 -38.00 29.16
CA ARG A 62 -0.02 -38.14 27.73
C ARG A 62 -1.04 -37.13 27.24
N PHE A 63 -2.11 -36.91 28.00
CA PHE A 63 -3.16 -35.96 27.64
C PHE A 63 -2.63 -34.52 27.61
N ARG A 64 -1.90 -34.10 28.65
CA ARG A 64 -1.26 -32.77 28.72
C ARG A 64 -0.25 -32.58 27.59
N GLY A 65 0.56 -33.58 27.28
CA GLY A 65 1.50 -33.54 26.16
C GLY A 65 0.80 -33.37 24.81
N ASN A 66 -0.31 -34.08 24.58
CA ASN A 66 -1.10 -33.94 23.36
C ASN A 66 -1.78 -32.57 23.24
N ILE A 67 -2.31 -32.02 24.34
CA ILE A 67 -2.87 -30.67 24.37
C ILE A 67 -1.79 -29.64 24.05
N ALA A 68 -0.62 -29.73 24.69
CA ALA A 68 0.49 -28.81 24.46
C ALA A 68 0.93 -28.80 22.98
N LYS A 69 1.05 -29.98 22.36
CA LYS A 69 1.35 -30.11 20.92
C LYS A 69 0.28 -29.42 20.05
N LYS A 70 -1.00 -29.63 20.34
CA LYS A 70 -2.10 -28.99 19.59
C LYS A 70 -2.08 -27.46 19.73
N ILE A 71 -1.83 -26.95 20.94
CA ILE A 71 -1.71 -25.51 21.19
C ILE A 71 -0.54 -24.93 20.39
N MET A 72 0.63 -25.58 20.42
CA MET A 72 1.81 -25.13 19.69
C MET A 72 1.56 -25.07 18.17
N ILE A 73 0.93 -26.12 17.60
CA ILE A 73 0.56 -26.15 16.18
C ILE A 73 -0.42 -25.01 15.86
N MET A 74 -1.43 -24.78 16.70
CA MET A 74 -2.39 -23.69 16.51
C MET A 74 -1.72 -22.31 16.54
N GLN A 75 -0.80 -22.09 17.50
CA GLN A 75 -0.02 -20.85 17.58
C GLN A 75 0.85 -20.64 16.34
N GLN A 76 1.47 -21.71 15.82
CA GLN A 76 2.24 -21.64 14.59
C GLN A 76 1.37 -21.28 13.39
N ILE A 77 0.20 -21.90 13.25
CA ILE A 77 -0.77 -21.56 12.20
C ILE A 77 -1.20 -20.09 12.32
N HIS A 78 -1.48 -19.61 13.53
CA HIS A 78 -1.86 -18.22 13.76
C HIS A 78 -0.75 -17.24 13.36
N LYS A 79 0.51 -17.55 13.72
CA LYS A 79 1.68 -16.77 13.33
C LYS A 79 1.86 -16.70 11.81
N GLU A 80 1.67 -17.81 11.11
CA GLU A 80 1.76 -17.84 9.65
C GLU A 80 0.61 -17.07 8.99
N ARG A 81 -0.63 -17.21 9.49
CA ARG A 81 -1.77 -16.40 9.00
C ARG A 81 -1.50 -14.91 9.13
N TYR A 82 -0.98 -14.48 10.28
CA TYR A 82 -0.62 -13.08 10.50
C TYR A 82 0.46 -12.58 9.52
N ARG A 83 1.47 -13.40 9.24
CA ARG A 83 2.49 -13.08 8.22
C ARG A 83 1.88 -12.91 6.83
N PHE A 84 1.00 -13.81 6.41
CA PHE A 84 0.30 -13.70 5.12
C PHE A 84 -0.58 -12.46 5.03
N GLU A 85 -1.30 -12.12 6.09
CA GLU A 85 -2.12 -10.90 6.16
C GLU A 85 -1.27 -9.63 6.02
N GLN A 86 -0.10 -9.58 6.68
CA GLN A 86 0.83 -8.45 6.53
C GLN A 86 1.33 -8.30 5.09
N ILE A 87 1.72 -9.41 4.43
CA ILE A 87 2.17 -9.37 3.02
C ILE A 87 1.03 -8.86 2.12
N ARG A 88 -0.19 -9.37 2.31
CA ARG A 88 -1.37 -8.92 1.56
C ARG A 88 -1.66 -7.45 1.79
N PHE A 89 -1.61 -6.98 3.04
CA PHE A 89 -1.81 -5.58 3.38
C PHE A 89 -0.76 -4.67 2.72
N GLN A 90 0.51 -5.05 2.78
CA GLN A 90 1.59 -4.30 2.10
C GLN A 90 1.39 -4.25 0.59
N ALA A 91 0.95 -5.35 -0.03
CA ALA A 91 0.64 -5.37 -1.46
C ALA A 91 -0.55 -4.44 -1.79
N LEU A 92 -1.61 -4.46 -0.98
CA LEU A 92 -2.75 -3.55 -1.13
C LEU A 92 -2.35 -2.08 -1.01
N VAL A 93 -1.52 -1.73 -0.03
CA VAL A 93 -1.01 -0.37 0.14
C VAL A 93 -0.20 0.07 -1.09
N LYS A 94 0.64 -0.81 -1.66
CA LYS A 94 1.37 -0.53 -2.90
C LYS A 94 0.45 -0.30 -4.10
N ILE A 95 -0.59 -1.12 -4.25
CA ILE A 95 -1.59 -0.97 -5.31
C ILE A 95 -2.34 0.36 -5.15
N GLN A 96 -2.83 0.66 -3.94
CA GLN A 96 -3.53 1.90 -3.64
C GLN A 96 -2.65 3.14 -3.90
N ALA A 97 -1.38 3.10 -3.48
CA ALA A 97 -0.43 4.18 -3.73
C ALA A 97 -0.25 4.44 -5.24
N ARG A 98 -0.15 3.38 -6.04
CA ARG A 98 -0.06 3.48 -7.50
C ARG A 98 -1.32 4.08 -8.12
N LEU A 99 -2.50 3.61 -7.72
CA LEU A 99 -3.78 4.11 -8.23
C LEU A 99 -3.98 5.59 -7.87
N ARG A 100 -3.71 5.98 -6.62
CA ARG A 100 -3.76 7.39 -6.20
C ARG A 100 -2.79 8.26 -7.00
N GLY A 101 -1.60 7.76 -7.31
CA GLY A 101 -0.63 8.47 -8.16
C GLY A 101 -1.09 8.65 -9.61
N VAL A 102 -1.88 7.72 -10.16
CA VAL A 102 -2.48 7.87 -11.50
C VAL A 102 -3.60 8.91 -11.46
N GLN A 103 -4.54 8.77 -10.52
CA GLN A 103 -5.67 9.71 -10.37
C GLN A 103 -5.19 11.14 -10.09
N ALA A 104 -4.18 11.31 -9.23
CA ALA A 104 -3.62 12.63 -8.94
C ALA A 104 -2.96 13.27 -10.18
N ARG A 105 -2.33 12.47 -11.05
CA ARG A 105 -1.75 12.97 -12.31
C ARG A 105 -2.82 13.37 -13.31
N GLU A 106 -3.89 12.60 -13.42
CA GLU A 106 -5.04 12.92 -14.28
C GLU A 106 -5.71 14.22 -13.82
N LEU A 107 -6.01 14.37 -12.53
CA LEU A 107 -6.56 15.59 -11.96
C LEU A 107 -5.63 16.81 -12.15
N ALA A 108 -4.31 16.62 -12.00
CA ALA A 108 -3.36 17.68 -12.24
C ALA A 108 -3.36 18.11 -13.72
N ALA A 109 -3.52 17.17 -14.65
CA ALA A 109 -3.60 17.46 -16.08
C ALA A 109 -4.89 18.20 -16.44
N THR A 110 -6.04 17.83 -15.87
CA THR A 110 -7.31 18.54 -16.10
C THR A 110 -7.26 19.97 -15.58
N LEU A 111 -6.78 20.17 -14.34
CA LEU A 111 -6.62 21.51 -13.77
C LEU A 111 -5.63 22.37 -14.57
N ALA A 112 -4.57 21.77 -15.10
CA ALA A 112 -3.63 22.48 -15.99
C ALA A 112 -4.29 22.91 -17.31
N LYS A 113 -5.13 22.06 -17.90
CA LYS A 113 -5.90 22.37 -19.12
C LYS A 113 -6.89 23.51 -18.88
N ASP A 114 -7.63 23.47 -17.78
CA ASP A 114 -8.62 24.52 -17.47
C ASP A 114 -7.93 25.89 -17.24
N ALA A 115 -6.77 25.88 -16.58
CA ALA A 115 -5.96 27.08 -16.43
C ALA A 115 -5.40 27.58 -17.78
N TYR A 116 -5.03 26.69 -18.69
CA TYR A 116 -4.58 27.05 -20.04
C TYR A 116 -5.67 27.81 -20.81
N VAL A 117 -6.89 27.25 -20.87
CA VAL A 117 -8.05 27.86 -21.52
C VAL A 117 -8.38 29.23 -20.90
N LYS A 118 -8.27 29.35 -19.58
CA LYS A 118 -8.61 30.60 -18.88
C LYS A 118 -7.64 31.77 -19.14
N TYR A 119 -6.36 31.49 -19.35
CA TYR A 119 -5.32 32.54 -19.26
C TYR A 119 -4.52 32.78 -20.54
N ILE A 120 -4.56 31.89 -21.54
CA ILE A 120 -3.60 31.94 -22.66
C ILE A 120 -4.26 32.14 -24.02
N LEU A 121 -5.52 31.74 -24.21
CA LEU A 121 -6.18 31.87 -25.51
C LEU A 121 -7.44 32.72 -25.37
N ASP A 122 -7.58 33.74 -26.23
CA ASP A 122 -8.91 34.18 -26.63
C ASP A 122 -9.64 32.98 -27.24
N SER A 123 -10.96 32.85 -27.01
CA SER A 123 -11.72 31.65 -27.41
C SER A 123 -11.54 31.27 -28.88
N ASP A 124 -11.21 32.24 -29.70
CA ASP A 124 -11.10 32.14 -31.15
C ASP A 124 -9.76 31.52 -31.61
N GLU A 125 -8.67 31.66 -30.85
CA GLU A 125 -7.39 31.01 -31.19
C GLU A 125 -7.37 29.52 -30.83
N LEU A 126 -8.16 29.08 -29.84
CA LEU A 126 -8.24 27.67 -29.43
C LEU A 126 -8.78 26.77 -30.54
N ALA A 127 -9.67 27.28 -31.40
CA ALA A 127 -10.24 26.55 -32.53
C ALA A 127 -9.18 26.14 -33.57
N ASN A 128 -8.15 26.97 -33.78
CA ASN A 128 -7.07 26.68 -34.74
C ASN A 128 -6.15 25.54 -34.30
N TYR A 129 -6.14 25.18 -33.00
CA TYR A 129 -5.29 24.11 -32.46
C TYR A 129 -6.01 22.77 -32.28
N VAL A 130 -7.34 22.75 -32.29
CA VAL A 130 -8.14 21.53 -32.09
C VAL A 130 -8.27 20.72 -33.39
N ASP A 131 -8.13 21.35 -34.55
CA ASP A 131 -8.34 20.74 -35.88
C ASP A 131 -7.14 19.92 -36.43
N ILE A 132 -6.27 19.42 -35.57
CA ILE A 132 -5.26 18.39 -35.93
C ILE A 132 -5.85 17.03 -35.60
N SER A 133 -6.93 16.68 -36.31
CA SER A 133 -7.56 15.37 -36.24
C SER A 133 -7.41 14.64 -37.57
N THR A 134 -6.19 14.29 -37.98
CA THR A 134 -5.92 13.14 -38.86
C THR A 134 -4.43 13.00 -39.17
N SER A 135 -3.69 12.36 -38.28
CA SER A 135 -2.72 11.30 -38.62
C SER A 135 -1.95 10.92 -37.36
N GLN A 136 -1.85 9.61 -37.15
CA GLN A 136 -1.22 9.00 -35.99
C GLN A 136 0.24 9.42 -35.87
N SER A 137 0.60 10.09 -34.77
CA SER A 137 1.87 9.91 -34.06
C SER A 137 2.01 10.99 -32.98
N VAL A 138 1.64 10.62 -31.75
CA VAL A 138 1.96 11.30 -30.49
C VAL A 138 1.46 12.76 -30.38
N LYS A 139 0.32 12.95 -29.71
CA LYS A 139 -0.10 14.29 -29.26
C LYS A 139 0.94 14.83 -28.25
N PRO A 140 1.60 15.97 -28.52
CA PRO A 140 2.50 16.56 -27.54
C PRO A 140 1.70 16.98 -26.30
N VAL A 141 2.02 16.38 -25.16
CA VAL A 141 1.40 16.74 -23.89
C VAL A 141 2.20 17.90 -23.30
N TYR A 142 1.61 19.09 -23.31
CA TYR A 142 2.21 20.29 -22.71
C TYR A 142 1.78 20.37 -21.24
N TYR A 143 2.74 20.40 -20.32
CA TYR A 143 2.50 20.62 -18.89
C TYR A 143 3.13 21.93 -18.43
N TRP A 144 2.46 22.65 -17.52
CA TRP A 144 3.07 23.71 -16.72
C TRP A 144 3.15 23.31 -15.24
N ALA A 145 4.25 23.68 -14.60
CA ALA A 145 4.50 23.44 -13.17
C ALA A 145 3.67 24.40 -12.31
N PHE A 146 3.10 23.94 -11.20
CA PHE A 146 2.31 24.79 -10.30
C PHE A 146 3.15 25.84 -9.56
N LYS A 147 2.52 26.99 -9.28
CA LYS A 147 3.03 28.10 -8.47
C LYS A 147 3.27 27.67 -7.02
N LYS A 148 4.53 27.40 -6.64
CA LYS A 148 4.90 27.31 -5.22
C LYS A 148 5.25 28.70 -4.70
N PHE A 149 4.44 29.24 -3.79
CA PHE A 149 4.84 30.40 -3.01
C PHE A 149 5.94 29.96 -2.04
N VAL A 150 7.19 30.35 -2.32
CA VAL A 150 8.30 30.15 -1.38
C VAL A 150 8.12 31.18 -0.28
N LYS A 151 7.78 30.75 0.94
CA LYS A 151 8.05 31.56 2.14
C LYS A 151 9.57 31.56 2.33
N CYS A 152 10.23 32.68 2.06
CA CYS A 152 11.58 32.89 2.58
C CYS A 152 11.50 32.82 4.11
N LYS A 153 12.19 31.85 4.71
CA LYS A 153 12.57 31.93 6.11
C LYS A 153 13.88 32.70 6.13
N GLU A 154 13.83 33.95 6.56
CA GLU A 154 14.94 34.57 7.28
C GLU A 154 14.42 35.73 8.12
N ASN A 155 14.89 35.75 9.37
CA ASN A 155 14.46 36.64 10.43
C ASN A 155 14.76 38.10 10.08
N ASN A 156 13.73 38.86 9.68
CA ASN A 156 13.42 40.17 10.25
C ASN A 156 12.24 40.78 9.49
N TYR A 157 11.22 41.19 10.24
CA TYR A 157 10.04 41.86 9.71
C TYR A 157 10.43 43.23 9.16
N THR A 158 10.60 43.32 7.85
CA THR A 158 10.23 44.53 7.11
C THR A 158 9.39 44.09 5.92
N TYR A 159 8.19 44.66 5.79
CA TYR A 159 7.32 44.50 4.63
C TYR A 159 7.98 45.22 3.43
N GLY A 160 9.02 44.60 2.87
CA GLY A 160 9.77 45.09 1.72
C GLY A 160 9.39 44.34 0.46
N LYS A 161 8.75 45.06 -0.48
CA LYS A 161 8.57 44.78 -1.92
C LYS A 161 8.44 43.30 -2.33
N LYS A 162 7.25 42.93 -2.81
CA LYS A 162 6.96 41.70 -3.57
C LYS A 162 8.05 41.49 -4.64
N SER A 163 9.05 40.65 -4.37
CA SER A 163 9.97 40.22 -5.42
C SER A 163 9.16 39.30 -6.34
N SER A 164 8.92 39.74 -7.56
CA SER A 164 8.17 39.02 -8.60
C SER A 164 8.99 37.91 -9.25
N HIS A 165 9.91 37.29 -8.50
CA HIS A 165 10.71 36.19 -9.02
C HIS A 165 9.89 34.90 -8.96
N VAL A 166 9.41 34.50 -10.14
CA VAL A 166 8.77 33.22 -10.36
C VAL A 166 9.84 32.22 -10.79
N SER A 167 10.23 31.32 -9.90
CA SER A 167 11.06 30.17 -10.27
C SER A 167 10.17 28.95 -10.50
N TRP A 168 10.27 28.37 -11.70
CA TRP A 168 9.52 27.18 -12.08
C TRP A 168 10.42 25.96 -11.85
N SER A 169 10.00 25.05 -10.99
CA SER A 169 10.72 23.80 -10.72
C SER A 169 9.84 22.61 -11.09
N LYS A 170 10.39 21.68 -11.86
CA LYS A 170 9.70 20.44 -12.22
C LYS A 170 9.22 19.70 -10.94
N PRO A 171 7.92 19.37 -10.81
CA PRO A 171 7.45 18.57 -9.69
C PRO A 171 8.21 17.24 -9.65
N ARG A 172 8.71 16.85 -8.47
CA ARG A 172 9.46 15.58 -8.27
C ARG A 172 8.71 14.32 -8.73
N LEU A 173 7.39 14.41 -8.93
CA LEU A 173 6.53 13.32 -9.38
C LEU A 173 6.74 12.96 -10.86
N LEU A 174 7.30 13.86 -11.68
CA LEU A 174 7.56 13.63 -13.10
C LEU A 174 9.03 13.18 -13.30
N GLY A 175 9.23 12.02 -13.92
CA GLY A 175 10.54 11.46 -14.25
C GLY A 175 11.21 12.21 -15.40
N SER A 176 12.53 12.04 -15.60
CA SER A 176 13.30 12.70 -16.68
C SER A 176 12.73 12.45 -18.08
N GLY A 177 12.15 11.28 -18.34
CA GLY A 177 11.53 10.92 -19.62
C GLY A 177 10.13 11.48 -19.88
N ASP A 178 9.45 12.05 -18.87
CA ASP A 178 8.06 12.53 -19.02
C ASP A 178 7.94 13.87 -19.76
N VAL A 179 9.06 14.54 -20.06
CA VAL A 179 9.09 15.86 -20.70
C VAL A 179 10.11 15.85 -21.83
N GLN A 180 9.66 15.70 -23.08
CA GLN A 180 10.55 15.65 -24.25
C GLN A 180 11.11 17.03 -24.64
N HIS A 181 10.33 18.11 -24.44
CA HIS A 181 10.76 19.46 -24.79
C HIS A 181 10.37 20.46 -23.69
N VAL A 182 11.38 21.00 -23.00
CA VAL A 182 11.22 22.09 -22.04
C VAL A 182 11.46 23.40 -22.79
N THR A 183 10.40 24.11 -23.16
CA THR A 183 10.50 25.48 -23.64
C THR A 183 10.48 26.44 -22.45
N ALA A 184 11.60 27.11 -22.21
CA ALA A 184 11.64 28.21 -21.24
C ALA A 184 10.89 29.41 -21.83
N ARG A 185 9.93 29.97 -21.08
CA ARG A 185 9.34 31.26 -21.46
C ARG A 185 10.45 32.31 -21.43
N PRO A 186 10.65 33.13 -22.48
CA PRO A 186 11.52 34.29 -22.39
C PRO A 186 11.05 35.15 -21.22
N ASN A 187 11.95 35.48 -20.30
CA ASN A 187 11.64 36.43 -19.25
C ASN A 187 11.43 37.83 -19.89
N GLN A 188 10.78 38.76 -19.18
CA GLN A 188 10.50 40.11 -19.71
C GLN A 188 11.77 40.94 -20.01
N ARG A 189 12.94 40.52 -19.51
CA ARG A 189 14.30 41.03 -19.82
C ARG A 189 15.04 40.24 -20.92
N THR A 190 14.52 39.09 -21.37
CA THR A 190 15.10 38.23 -22.42
C THR A 190 14.13 38.05 -23.58
N ALA A 191 13.09 38.88 -23.67
CA ALA A 191 12.46 39.16 -24.96
C ALA A 191 13.57 39.78 -25.80
N PHE A 192 14.17 38.98 -26.69
CA PHE A 192 15.26 39.45 -27.54
C PHE A 192 14.71 40.59 -28.37
N ILE A 193 15.14 41.81 -28.05
CA ILE A 193 14.99 42.93 -28.96
C ILE A 193 15.90 42.56 -30.12
N ILE A 194 15.29 42.15 -31.24
CA ILE A 194 16.03 41.85 -32.47
C ILE A 194 16.33 43.21 -33.09
N ASP A 195 17.60 43.58 -33.18
CA ASP A 195 17.99 44.82 -33.85
C ASP A 195 17.74 44.71 -35.36
N CYS A 196 17.45 45.84 -35.99
CA CYS A 196 17.28 45.92 -37.44
C CYS A 196 18.55 45.44 -38.14
N ALA A 197 18.43 44.42 -39.00
CA ALA A 197 19.53 43.84 -39.76
C ALA A 197 20.21 44.86 -40.70
N HIS A 198 19.52 45.94 -41.08
CA HIS A 198 20.08 46.95 -41.96
C HIS A 198 20.84 48.07 -41.23
N CYS A 199 20.29 48.61 -40.15
CA CYS A 199 20.89 49.75 -39.46
C CYS A 199 21.55 49.43 -38.12
N GLY A 200 21.21 48.29 -37.50
CA GLY A 200 21.75 47.85 -36.20
C GLY A 200 21.42 48.74 -34.99
N ASN A 201 20.74 49.87 -35.20
CA ASN A 201 20.56 50.91 -34.19
C ASN A 201 19.15 50.95 -33.58
N GLU A 202 18.15 50.47 -34.32
CA GLU A 202 16.75 50.45 -33.89
C GLU A 202 16.23 49.02 -33.79
N ALA A 203 15.36 48.77 -32.82
CA ALA A 203 14.63 47.52 -32.69
C ALA A 203 13.80 47.26 -33.95
N ALA A 204 13.89 46.04 -34.48
CA ALA A 204 13.09 45.61 -35.60
C ALA A 204 11.61 45.59 -35.22
N ARG A 205 10.77 46.17 -36.08
CA ARG A 205 9.31 46.20 -35.92
C ARG A 205 8.60 45.28 -36.90
N ARG A 206 9.27 44.93 -38.00
CA ARG A 206 8.77 44.04 -39.05
C ARG A 206 9.83 43.01 -39.41
N ILE A 207 9.37 41.84 -39.82
CA ILE A 207 10.20 40.77 -40.38
C ILE A 207 9.73 40.56 -41.81
N CYS A 208 10.64 40.66 -42.76
CA CYS A 208 10.31 40.34 -44.16
C CYS A 208 10.21 38.83 -44.30
N LEU A 209 9.03 38.31 -44.66
CA LEU A 209 8.83 36.86 -44.84
C LEU A 209 9.16 36.39 -46.27
N GLY A 210 9.52 37.32 -47.16
CA GLY A 210 10.01 37.02 -48.51
C GLY A 210 11.45 36.52 -48.53
N SER A 211 12.14 36.68 -49.66
CA SER A 211 13.52 36.18 -49.83
C SER A 211 14.58 36.86 -48.95
N CYS A 212 14.21 37.88 -48.16
CA CYS A 212 15.14 38.55 -47.25
C CYS A 212 15.27 37.83 -45.90
N CYS A 213 14.19 37.23 -45.37
CA CYS A 213 14.16 36.54 -44.07
C CYS A 213 14.80 37.31 -42.89
N ASP A 214 14.88 38.64 -42.98
CA ASP A 214 15.58 39.51 -42.04
C ASP A 214 14.59 40.44 -41.31
N ALA A 215 14.98 40.88 -40.11
CA ALA A 215 14.21 41.79 -39.27
C ALA A 215 14.63 43.24 -39.52
N PHE A 216 13.67 44.15 -39.76
CA PHE A 216 13.94 45.55 -40.10
C PHE A 216 13.16 46.50 -39.19
N CYS A 217 13.71 47.69 -38.96
CA CYS A 217 12.91 48.83 -38.49
C CYS A 217 12.07 49.39 -39.65
N GLU A 218 11.02 50.15 -39.34
CA GLU A 218 10.03 50.60 -40.33
C GLU A 218 10.66 51.41 -41.47
N SER A 219 11.60 52.30 -41.16
CA SER A 219 12.29 53.15 -42.14
C SER A 219 13.19 52.32 -43.07
N CYS A 220 13.96 51.38 -42.51
CA CYS A 220 14.83 50.48 -43.27
C CYS A 220 14.02 49.50 -44.12
N PHE A 221 12.89 49.00 -43.61
CA PHE A 221 12.01 48.13 -44.38
C PHE A 221 11.52 48.85 -45.63
N ILE A 222 10.97 50.07 -45.48
CA ILE A 222 10.51 50.88 -46.61
C ILE A 222 11.67 51.17 -47.56
N ALA A 223 12.84 51.59 -47.06
CA ALA A 223 13.98 51.93 -47.90
C ALA A 223 14.45 50.74 -48.77
N VAL A 224 14.59 49.56 -48.17
CA VAL A 224 15.05 48.32 -48.84
C VAL A 224 13.96 47.74 -49.76
N HIS A 225 12.69 47.86 -49.38
CA HIS A 225 11.55 47.31 -50.13
C HIS A 225 10.94 48.29 -51.14
N ARG A 226 11.43 49.54 -51.25
CA ARG A 226 10.88 50.49 -52.24
C ARG A 226 11.30 50.20 -53.69
N ARG A 227 12.33 49.39 -53.91
CA ARG A 227 12.95 49.17 -55.23
C ARG A 227 13.10 47.69 -55.57
N GLY A 228 12.94 47.37 -56.86
CA GLY A 228 13.16 46.03 -57.41
C GLY A 228 12.16 44.97 -56.94
N ASN A 229 12.57 43.70 -57.02
CA ASN A 229 11.72 42.53 -56.74
C ASN A 229 11.28 42.43 -55.26
N ARG A 230 11.92 43.19 -54.36
CA ARG A 230 11.60 43.19 -52.92
C ARG A 230 10.34 43.97 -52.57
N ARG A 231 9.79 44.77 -53.49
CA ARG A 231 8.59 45.60 -53.23
C ARG A 231 7.33 44.80 -52.91
N ASN A 232 7.30 43.55 -53.36
CA ASN A 232 6.13 42.69 -53.20
C ASN A 232 6.25 41.74 -51.99
N HIS A 233 7.30 41.86 -51.17
CA HIS A 233 7.40 41.03 -49.98
C HIS A 233 6.47 41.55 -48.86
N PRO A 234 5.75 40.65 -48.17
CA PRO A 234 4.96 40.99 -46.99
C PRO A 234 5.85 41.27 -45.77
#